data_AF-A0A8S0QZK4-F1
#
_entry.id   AF-A0A8S0QZK4-F1
#
_cell.length_a   1.000
_cell.length_b   1.000
_cell.length_c   1.000
_cell.angle_alpha   90.00
_cell.angle_beta   90.00
_cell.angle_gamma   90.00
#
_symmetry.space_group_name_H-M   'P 1'
#
loop_
_entity.id
_entity.type
_entity.pdbx_description
1 polymer ?
#
loop_
_entity_poly.entity_id
_entity_poly.type
_entity_poly.pdbx_seq_one_letter_code
_entity_poly.pdbx_strand_id
1 'polypeptide(L)'
;MATLQNSSIVCSSSSSSSWDRRGGIIRATLNVPRTMKNISLSGLRSKGIVEELELPDFTDRKLSPINISTFKRNDNNCHDPLVIAKLYAILEAVADRVEMHKNIGEQRNNWNSLLLTSINALTLAAAAMTGMAATSAIGGGAPVAALKLSSTVMYLSATGMISIINKIQPSQLVEEQRNAARWFKQLHNQIQTIIEMGNPATSDVKEMMEKVLALDKAYPLPLLGAMLKKFPGNVEPAVWWPEQRRRQAKGLDGTKGWNGWNGKLEEEMREIIGVIRKKDKADYLRLGGKALKLNKFLAIGGPVLTGLAALGSAFVRSPNHGSWAVVLGIVAGALASVVNTFEHGGQVGMVFEMYRSNAGFFELMEESIESNLIEKDMERRENGELFEMKVALQLGRSLSQLRDLATSSSCKEEEEIEKFASKLF
;
A
#
# COMPACT_ATOMS: atom_id res chain seq x y z
N MET A 1 1.07 43.09 63.64
CA MET A 1 0.07 42.23 64.31
C MET A 1 -0.39 41.17 63.31
N ALA A 2 -0.23 39.89 63.70
CA ALA A 2 -0.90 38.66 63.25
C ALA A 2 -1.01 38.38 61.72
N THR A 3 -0.16 37.55 61.08
CA THR A 3 -0.05 36.05 61.04
C THR A 3 -0.82 35.36 59.90
N LEU A 4 -0.04 34.80 58.96
CA LEU A 4 -0.08 33.48 58.28
C LEU A 4 -1.44 32.79 57.96
N GLN A 5 -1.63 32.37 56.69
CA GLN A 5 -1.56 30.95 56.28
C GLN A 5 -1.75 30.72 54.76
N ASN A 6 -1.32 29.53 54.32
CA ASN A 6 -1.05 29.05 52.97
C ASN A 6 -2.14 28.06 52.47
N SER A 7 -2.00 27.61 51.21
CA SER A 7 -2.44 26.34 50.58
C SER A 7 -3.70 26.29 49.67
N SER A 8 -3.43 26.17 48.36
CA SER A 8 -3.69 25.06 47.40
C SER A 8 -5.09 24.46 47.12
N ILE A 9 -5.26 24.16 45.81
CA ILE A 9 -5.98 23.04 45.15
C ILE A 9 -7.38 23.27 44.53
N VAL A 10 -7.35 23.12 43.19
CA VAL A 10 -8.31 22.62 42.18
C VAL A 10 -9.52 21.80 42.67
N CYS A 11 -10.71 22.06 42.12
CA CYS A 11 -11.60 21.00 41.59
C CYS A 11 -12.75 21.55 40.74
N SER A 12 -13.06 20.75 39.71
CA SER A 12 -13.99 20.97 38.60
C SER A 12 -15.46 20.76 38.99
N SER A 13 -16.36 21.43 38.26
CA SER A 13 -17.81 21.14 38.28
C SER A 13 -18.25 20.60 36.92
N SER A 14 -18.77 19.38 36.91
CA SER A 14 -19.43 18.75 35.78
C SER A 14 -20.95 18.95 35.87
N SER A 15 -21.61 19.14 34.73
CA SER A 15 -23.07 18.98 34.56
C SER A 15 -23.36 18.13 33.32
N SER A 16 -24.42 17.34 33.43
CA SER A 16 -24.69 16.11 32.69
C SER A 16 -25.66 16.28 31.50
N SER A 17 -25.66 15.34 30.55
CA SER A 17 -26.90 14.68 30.09
C SER A 17 -26.63 13.32 29.42
N SER A 18 -27.54 12.39 29.66
CA SER A 18 -27.50 10.94 29.49
C SER A 18 -28.00 10.43 28.12
N TRP A 19 -27.65 9.18 27.74
CA TRP A 19 -28.63 8.10 27.56
C TRP A 19 -28.01 6.69 27.55
N ASP A 20 -28.74 5.77 28.18
CA ASP A 20 -28.43 4.39 28.52
C ASP A 20 -28.42 3.40 27.32
N ARG A 21 -27.63 2.31 27.42
CA ARG A 21 -28.13 0.94 27.76
C ARG A 21 -27.08 -0.18 27.55
N ARG A 22 -26.97 -1.02 28.59
CA ARG A 22 -26.69 -2.48 28.64
C ARG A 22 -25.32 -3.02 28.18
N GLY A 23 -24.43 -3.23 29.16
CA GLY A 23 -24.30 -4.53 29.86
C GLY A 23 -23.58 -5.68 29.14
N GLY A 24 -22.29 -5.88 29.45
CA GLY A 24 -21.55 -7.11 29.17
C GLY A 24 -20.06 -6.99 29.54
N ILE A 25 -19.71 -7.07 30.83
CA ILE A 25 -18.31 -7.18 31.27
C ILE A 25 -17.92 -8.66 31.24
N ILE A 26 -17.05 -9.06 30.30
CA ILE A 26 -16.30 -10.31 30.37
C ILE A 26 -14.94 -9.98 31.00
N ARG A 27 -14.74 -10.45 32.23
CA ARG A 27 -13.49 -10.34 33.00
C ARG A 27 -12.67 -11.61 32.73
N ALA A 28 -11.61 -11.50 31.93
CA ALA A 28 -10.66 -12.61 31.74
C ALA A 28 -9.53 -12.50 32.77
N THR A 29 -9.60 -13.32 33.82
CA THR A 29 -8.54 -13.52 34.82
C THR A 29 -7.53 -14.54 34.28
N LEU A 30 -6.30 -14.13 34.02
CA LEU A 30 -5.18 -15.00 33.66
C LEU A 30 -4.66 -15.72 34.92
N ASN A 31 -5.08 -16.98 35.13
CA ASN A 31 -4.41 -17.88 36.06
C ASN A 31 -3.39 -18.72 35.29
N VAL A 32 -2.11 -18.52 35.59
CA VAL A 32 -0.97 -19.28 35.07
C VAL A 32 -0.76 -20.53 35.94
N PRO A 33 -0.78 -21.77 35.39
CA PRO A 33 -0.30 -22.94 36.11
C PRO A 33 1.21 -23.11 35.91
N ARG A 34 1.90 -23.35 37.03
CA ARG A 34 3.34 -23.62 37.11
C ARG A 34 3.60 -25.11 36.84
N THR A 35 4.61 -25.38 36.01
CA THR A 35 5.48 -26.59 35.97
C THR A 35 4.88 -27.94 35.52
N MET A 36 5.37 -28.45 34.38
CA MET A 36 5.81 -29.86 34.22
C MET A 36 7.07 -29.93 33.36
N LYS A 37 8.02 -30.78 33.80
CA LYS A 37 9.32 -31.05 33.18
C LYS A 37 9.23 -32.25 32.21
N ASN A 38 10.20 -32.28 31.30
CA ASN A 38 10.69 -33.41 30.49
C ASN A 38 9.94 -33.77 29.20
N ILE A 39 10.46 -33.25 28.08
CA ILE A 39 10.42 -33.95 26.79
C ILE A 39 11.85 -33.94 26.24
N SER A 40 12.46 -35.12 26.17
CA SER A 40 13.79 -35.37 25.62
C SER A 40 13.78 -35.26 24.11
N LEU A 41 14.77 -34.54 23.56
CA LEU A 41 14.94 -34.25 22.15
C LEU A 41 16.14 -35.09 21.62
N SER A 42 15.86 -36.11 20.82
CA SER A 42 16.82 -36.78 19.93
C SER A 42 16.46 -36.34 18.51
N GLY A 43 17.21 -35.48 17.83
CA GLY A 43 18.61 -35.65 17.49
C GLY A 43 18.66 -36.05 16.02
N LEU A 44 18.76 -35.08 15.10
CA LEU A 44 19.16 -35.39 13.73
C LEU A 44 20.00 -34.26 13.12
N ARG A 45 21.16 -34.71 12.67
CA ARG A 45 22.33 -33.99 12.22
C ARG A 45 22.24 -33.79 10.70
N SER A 46 22.65 -32.60 10.28
CA SER A 46 23.01 -32.14 8.93
C SER A 46 23.56 -33.21 7.96
N LYS A 47 23.02 -33.27 6.73
CA LYS A 47 23.64 -32.90 5.44
C LYS A 47 22.81 -33.47 4.26
N GLY A 48 22.67 -32.68 3.20
CA GLY A 48 21.86 -33.03 2.02
C GLY A 48 22.49 -34.05 1.09
N ILE A 49 21.74 -34.44 0.06
CA ILE A 49 22.17 -34.92 -1.27
C ILE A 49 20.90 -35.15 -2.12
N VAL A 50 21.06 -34.89 -3.41
CA VAL A 50 20.18 -35.15 -4.56
C VAL A 50 20.14 -36.65 -4.86
N GLU A 51 18.96 -37.22 -5.11
CA GLU A 51 18.64 -38.37 -6.00
C GLU A 51 17.19 -38.79 -5.67
N GLU A 52 16.23 -38.59 -6.57
CA GLU A 52 15.79 -39.58 -7.59
C GLU A 52 15.41 -40.90 -6.93
N LEU A 53 14.12 -41.25 -6.93
CA LEU A 53 13.65 -42.63 -6.76
C LEU A 53 12.18 -42.78 -7.18
N GLU A 54 11.98 -43.86 -7.91
CA GLU A 54 10.89 -44.21 -8.80
C GLU A 54 9.68 -44.81 -8.07
N LEU A 55 8.53 -44.84 -8.76
CA LEU A 55 7.35 -45.61 -8.40
C LEU A 55 7.66 -47.10 -8.21
N PRO A 56 7.00 -47.79 -7.26
CA PRO A 56 6.72 -49.21 -7.39
C PRO A 56 5.25 -49.48 -7.72
N ASP A 57 5.10 -50.20 -8.82
CA ASP A 57 3.90 -50.90 -9.30
C ASP A 57 3.59 -52.11 -8.40
N PHE A 58 2.32 -52.37 -8.09
CA PHE A 58 1.88 -53.64 -7.50
C PHE A 58 0.45 -53.99 -7.94
N THR A 59 0.38 -54.97 -8.84
CA THR A 59 -0.82 -55.61 -9.36
C THR A 59 -1.40 -56.68 -8.45
N ASP A 60 -2.71 -56.88 -8.61
CA ASP A 60 -3.50 -58.11 -8.44
C ASP A 60 -3.89 -58.62 -7.03
N ARG A 61 -5.16 -58.40 -6.70
CA ARG A 61 -5.98 -59.40 -6.01
C ARG A 61 -7.42 -59.40 -6.54
N LYS A 62 -7.74 -60.41 -7.35
CA LYS A 62 -9.11 -60.78 -7.78
C LYS A 62 -9.96 -61.25 -6.59
N LEU A 63 -11.16 -60.68 -6.45
CA LEU A 63 -12.36 -61.30 -5.87
C LEU A 63 -13.58 -60.86 -6.70
N SER A 64 -14.42 -61.83 -7.03
CA SER A 64 -15.52 -61.86 -8.02
C SER A 64 -16.75 -60.98 -7.69
N PRO A 65 -17.68 -60.77 -8.65
CA PRO A 65 -18.40 -59.50 -8.82
C PRO A 65 -19.74 -59.48 -8.09
N ILE A 66 -20.03 -58.36 -7.41
CA ILE A 66 -21.40 -58.01 -7.03
C ILE A 66 -21.93 -57.08 -8.13
N ASN A 67 -22.86 -57.59 -8.93
CA ASN A 67 -23.66 -56.82 -9.88
C ASN A 67 -24.47 -55.76 -9.12
N ILE A 68 -23.97 -54.54 -9.07
CA ILE A 68 -24.80 -53.37 -8.82
C ILE A 68 -24.97 -52.70 -10.18
N SER A 69 -26.19 -52.85 -10.70
CA SER A 69 -26.69 -52.24 -11.92
C SER A 69 -26.21 -50.80 -12.02
N THR A 70 -25.42 -50.54 -13.06
CA THR A 70 -24.99 -49.22 -13.49
C THR A 70 -26.22 -48.34 -13.72
N PHE A 71 -26.53 -47.46 -12.77
CA PHE A 71 -27.17 -46.21 -13.15
C PHE A 71 -26.10 -45.42 -13.92
N LYS A 72 -26.11 -45.57 -15.25
CA LYS A 72 -25.46 -44.61 -16.14
C LYS A 72 -26.13 -43.27 -15.94
N ARG A 73 -25.63 -42.49 -14.97
CA ARG A 73 -25.81 -41.04 -15.02
C ARG A 73 -24.80 -40.53 -16.03
N ASN A 74 -25.32 -40.12 -17.17
CA ASN A 74 -24.57 -39.55 -18.27
C ASN A 74 -24.17 -38.11 -17.90
N ASP A 75 -23.25 -37.95 -16.94
CA ASP A 75 -22.71 -36.65 -16.55
C ASP A 75 -21.48 -36.35 -17.43
N ASN A 76 -21.73 -35.93 -18.67
CA ASN A 76 -20.70 -35.48 -19.63
C ASN A 76 -20.09 -34.10 -19.29
N ASN A 77 -20.06 -33.72 -18.02
CA ASN A 77 -19.45 -32.46 -17.55
C ASN A 77 -18.57 -32.69 -16.31
N CYS A 78 -17.71 -33.71 -16.35
CA CYS A 78 -16.67 -33.86 -15.34
C CYS A 78 -15.49 -32.95 -15.72
N HIS A 79 -15.47 -31.74 -15.17
CA HIS A 79 -14.29 -30.88 -15.20
C HIS A 79 -13.07 -31.65 -14.73
N ASP A 80 -11.89 -31.38 -15.30
CA ASP A 80 -10.65 -31.98 -14.80
C ASP A 80 -10.50 -31.61 -13.31
N PRO A 81 -10.68 -32.57 -12.38
CA PRO A 81 -10.68 -32.28 -10.95
C PRO A 81 -9.35 -31.69 -10.49
N LEU A 82 -8.27 -31.92 -11.24
CA LEU A 82 -6.96 -31.36 -10.99
C LEU A 82 -6.88 -29.86 -11.30
N VAL A 83 -7.58 -29.37 -12.33
CA VAL A 83 -7.60 -27.94 -12.71
C VAL A 83 -8.33 -27.13 -11.64
N ILE A 84 -9.47 -27.64 -11.19
CA ILE A 84 -10.25 -27.02 -10.10
C ILE A 84 -9.43 -27.00 -8.80
N ALA A 85 -8.79 -28.12 -8.44
CA ALA A 85 -7.95 -28.19 -7.24
C ALA A 85 -6.79 -27.18 -7.30
N LYS A 86 -6.15 -27.02 -8.47
CA LYS A 86 -5.09 -26.01 -8.66
C LYS A 86 -5.63 -24.58 -8.50
N LEU A 87 -6.81 -24.26 -9.03
CA LEU A 87 -7.41 -22.94 -8.85
C LEU A 87 -7.77 -22.66 -7.39
N TYR A 88 -8.29 -23.64 -6.65
CA TYR A 88 -8.53 -23.48 -5.21
C TYR A 88 -7.23 -23.26 -4.42
N ALA A 89 -6.16 -23.99 -4.74
CA ALA A 89 -4.85 -23.77 -4.11
C ALA A 89 -4.32 -22.35 -4.38
N ILE A 90 -4.50 -21.82 -5.60
CA ILE A 90 -4.15 -20.43 -5.91
C ILE A 90 -5.06 -19.46 -5.14
N LEU A 91 -6.38 -19.72 -5.09
CA LEU A 91 -7.35 -18.87 -4.40
C LEU A 91 -7.03 -18.72 -2.91
N GLU A 92 -6.72 -19.84 -2.23
CA GLU A 92 -6.33 -19.87 -0.82
C GLU A 92 -5.03 -19.06 -0.60
N ALA A 93 -4.03 -19.28 -1.45
CA ALA A 93 -2.77 -18.54 -1.37
C ALA A 93 -2.93 -17.04 -1.69
N VAL A 94 -3.92 -16.66 -2.50
CA VAL A 94 -4.26 -15.25 -2.75
C VAL A 94 -5.01 -14.65 -1.57
N ALA A 95 -5.94 -15.38 -0.95
CA ALA A 95 -6.65 -14.93 0.24
C ALA A 95 -5.68 -14.63 1.39
N ASP A 96 -4.72 -15.53 1.63
CA ASP A 96 -3.66 -15.32 2.63
C ASP A 96 -2.83 -14.05 2.33
N ARG A 97 -2.45 -13.84 1.06
CA ARG A 97 -1.74 -12.60 0.66
C ARG A 97 -2.56 -11.33 0.89
N VAL A 98 -3.88 -11.35 0.68
CA VAL A 98 -4.75 -10.20 0.99
C VAL A 98 -4.67 -9.85 2.47
N GLU A 99 -4.81 -10.85 3.35
CA GLU A 99 -4.72 -10.65 4.81
C GLU A 99 -3.32 -10.20 5.23
N MET A 100 -2.28 -10.84 4.68
CA MET A 100 -0.88 -10.47 4.92
C MET A 100 -0.61 -9.00 4.57
N HIS A 101 -0.95 -8.55 3.36
CA HIS A 101 -0.74 -7.14 2.96
C HIS A 101 -1.57 -6.17 3.82
N LYS A 102 -2.79 -6.54 4.21
CA LYS A 102 -3.61 -5.73 5.11
C LYS A 102 -2.94 -5.57 6.49
N ASN A 103 -2.50 -6.68 7.09
CA ASN A 103 -1.84 -6.68 8.40
C ASN A 103 -0.53 -5.88 8.37
N ILE A 104 0.29 -6.04 7.33
CA ILE A 104 1.54 -5.29 7.16
C ILE A 104 1.25 -3.79 6.96
N GLY A 105 0.21 -3.45 6.20
CA GLY A 105 -0.25 -2.07 6.05
C GLY A 105 -0.65 -1.42 7.38
N GLU A 106 -1.40 -2.14 8.23
CA GLU A 106 -1.77 -1.67 9.57
C GLU A 106 -0.56 -1.50 10.49
N GLN A 107 0.38 -2.46 10.49
CA GLN A 107 1.62 -2.38 11.26
C GLN A 107 2.44 -1.15 10.89
N ARG A 108 2.64 -0.90 9.59
CA ARG A 108 3.41 0.25 9.10
C ARG A 108 2.72 1.58 9.42
N ASN A 109 1.39 1.62 9.42
CA ASN A 109 0.64 2.80 9.82
C ASN A 109 0.82 3.11 11.32
N ASN A 110 0.80 2.07 12.16
CA ASN A 110 1.07 2.20 13.59
C ASN A 110 2.51 2.68 13.83
N TRP A 111 3.50 2.16 13.08
CA TRP A 111 4.88 2.64 13.13
C TRP A 111 4.99 4.11 12.73
N ASN A 112 4.30 4.54 11.67
CA ASN A 112 4.29 5.94 11.25
C ASN A 112 3.82 6.85 12.39
N SER A 113 2.68 6.52 13.00
CA SER A 113 2.10 7.30 14.10
C SER A 113 3.00 7.34 15.34
N LEU A 114 3.53 6.19 15.74
CA LEU A 114 4.38 6.07 16.93
C LEU A 114 5.70 6.83 16.74
N LEU A 115 6.36 6.65 15.61
CA LEU A 115 7.65 7.30 15.34
C LEU A 115 7.48 8.81 15.14
N LEU A 116 6.44 9.25 14.42
CA LEU A 116 6.12 10.67 14.27
C LEU A 116 5.98 11.34 15.65
N THR A 117 5.15 10.76 16.52
CA THR A 117 4.87 11.30 17.84
C THR A 117 6.11 11.31 18.72
N SER A 118 6.88 10.21 18.71
CA SER A 118 8.09 10.05 19.53
C SER A 118 9.20 11.02 19.10
N ILE A 119 9.44 11.15 17.80
CA ILE A 119 10.45 12.06 17.24
C ILE A 119 10.09 13.52 17.56
N ASN A 120 8.82 13.90 17.35
CA ASN A 120 8.35 15.25 17.67
C ASN A 120 8.50 15.55 19.16
N ALA A 121 8.03 14.65 20.03
CA ALA A 121 8.14 14.82 21.47
C ALA A 121 9.60 14.98 21.92
N LEU A 122 10.49 14.14 21.40
CA LEU A 122 11.91 14.18 21.74
C LEU A 122 12.59 15.46 21.21
N THR A 123 12.25 15.91 20.00
CA THR A 123 12.79 17.15 19.40
C THR A 123 12.30 18.40 20.14
N LEU A 124 11.02 18.44 20.52
CA LEU A 124 10.42 19.55 21.28
C LEU A 124 10.91 19.57 22.74
N ALA A 125 11.06 18.41 23.38
CA ALA A 125 11.64 18.30 24.71
C ALA A 125 13.10 18.79 24.71
N ALA A 126 13.88 18.43 23.69
CA ALA A 126 15.22 18.94 23.51
C ALA A 126 15.25 20.47 23.33
N ALA A 127 14.28 21.05 22.61
CA ALA A 127 14.15 22.50 22.44
C ALA A 127 13.85 23.19 23.78
N ALA A 128 12.91 22.65 24.54
CA ALA A 128 12.56 23.15 25.87
C ALA A 128 13.75 23.08 26.84
N MET A 129 14.45 21.95 26.89
CA MET A 129 15.67 21.79 27.70
C MET A 129 16.79 22.75 27.27
N THR A 130 16.94 22.99 25.97
CA THR A 130 17.90 23.98 25.43
C THR A 130 17.52 25.40 25.87
N GLY A 131 16.22 25.74 25.83
CA GLY A 131 15.71 27.02 26.33
C GLY A 131 15.91 27.20 27.83
N MET A 132 15.62 26.17 28.64
CA MET A 132 15.87 26.20 30.08
C MET A 132 17.36 26.34 30.41
N ALA A 133 18.24 25.66 29.66
CA ALA A 133 19.69 25.79 29.83
C ALA A 133 20.18 27.21 29.50
N ALA A 134 19.53 27.90 28.56
CA ALA A 134 19.85 29.27 28.19
C ALA A 134 19.42 30.30 29.26
N THR A 135 18.27 30.10 29.90
CA THR A 135 17.69 31.05 30.88
C THR A 135 18.11 30.80 32.34
N SER A 136 18.79 29.68 32.62
CA SER A 136 19.25 29.34 33.98
C SER A 136 20.31 30.31 34.52
N ALA A 137 20.19 30.63 35.82
CA ALA A 137 21.01 31.62 36.52
C ALA A 137 22.53 31.32 36.48
N ILE A 138 23.34 32.39 36.41
CA ILE A 138 24.81 32.34 36.43
C ILE A 138 25.26 31.80 37.80
N GLY A 139 25.63 30.52 37.88
CA GLY A 139 26.17 29.88 39.10
C GLY A 139 25.79 28.41 39.29
N GLY A 140 24.72 27.93 38.64
CA GLY A 140 24.28 26.52 38.71
C GLY A 140 24.96 25.63 37.66
N GLY A 141 26.25 25.35 37.80
CA GLY A 141 27.04 24.68 36.76
C GLY A 141 26.56 23.26 36.38
N ALA A 142 26.23 22.42 37.36
CA ALA A 142 25.88 21.01 37.11
C ALA A 142 24.50 20.80 36.44
N PRO A 143 23.41 21.47 36.87
CA PRO A 143 22.10 21.32 36.21
C PRO A 143 22.08 21.82 34.75
N VAL A 144 22.79 22.90 34.44
CA VAL A 144 22.86 23.45 33.08
C VAL A 144 23.65 22.53 32.14
N ALA A 145 24.77 21.97 32.61
CA ALA A 145 25.54 20.99 31.84
C ALA A 145 24.72 19.73 31.53
N ALA A 146 23.95 19.25 32.51
CA ALA A 146 23.06 18.10 32.33
C ALA A 146 21.95 18.37 31.29
N LEU A 147 21.30 19.54 31.35
CA LEU A 147 20.27 19.94 30.38
C LEU A 147 20.82 20.07 28.95
N LYS A 148 22.02 20.65 28.80
CA LYS A 148 22.69 20.73 27.50
C LYS A 148 23.02 19.35 26.94
N LEU A 149 23.65 18.51 27.75
CA LEU A 149 24.03 17.16 27.33
C LEU A 149 22.78 16.35 26.95
N SER A 150 21.73 16.40 27.79
CA SER A 150 20.46 15.73 27.53
C SER A 150 19.80 16.21 26.24
N SER A 151 19.67 17.53 26.05
CA SER A 151 19.08 18.08 24.83
C SER A 151 19.89 17.77 23.57
N THR A 152 21.22 17.82 23.65
CA THR A 152 22.09 17.43 22.53
C THR A 152 21.92 15.95 22.17
N VAL A 153 21.94 15.06 23.17
CA VAL A 153 21.73 13.61 22.97
C VAL A 153 20.35 13.33 22.40
N MET A 154 19.32 14.02 22.87
CA MET A 154 17.98 13.94 22.31
C MET A 154 17.99 14.36 20.84
N TYR A 155 18.49 15.55 20.48
CA TYR A 155 18.54 15.96 19.07
C TYR A 155 19.32 15.01 18.17
N LEU A 156 20.46 14.48 18.63
CA LEU A 156 21.22 13.47 17.89
C LEU A 156 20.42 12.18 17.70
N SER A 157 19.72 11.73 18.75
CA SER A 157 18.83 10.56 18.68
C SER A 157 17.68 10.79 17.69
N ALA A 158 17.04 11.96 17.72
CA ALA A 158 16.03 12.35 16.73
C ALA A 158 16.61 12.38 15.32
N THR A 159 17.79 12.95 15.13
CA THR A 159 18.45 13.01 13.81
C THR A 159 18.66 11.59 13.24
N GLY A 160 19.14 10.67 14.08
CA GLY A 160 19.30 9.25 13.71
C GLY A 160 17.96 8.58 13.38
N MET A 161 16.96 8.74 14.25
CA MET A 161 15.61 8.19 14.04
C MET A 161 14.95 8.74 12.77
N ILE A 162 15.02 10.05 12.53
CA ILE A 162 14.51 10.71 11.32
C ILE A 162 15.24 10.18 10.08
N SER A 163 16.56 9.99 10.15
CA SER A 163 17.31 9.44 9.01
C SER A 163 16.87 8.01 8.67
N ILE A 164 16.58 7.18 9.68
CA ILE A 164 16.10 5.80 9.49
C ILE A 164 14.66 5.79 8.98
N ILE A 165 13.76 6.55 9.59
CA ILE A 165 12.35 6.59 9.16
C ILE A 165 12.23 7.21 7.76
N ASN A 166 13.09 8.16 7.39
CA ASN A 166 13.14 8.67 6.04
C ASN A 166 13.63 7.59 5.06
N LYS A 167 14.47 6.63 5.47
CA LYS A 167 14.82 5.50 4.59
C LYS A 167 13.67 4.49 4.43
N ILE A 168 12.91 4.24 5.49
CA ILE A 168 11.81 3.26 5.49
C ILE A 168 10.54 3.87 4.86
N GLN A 169 10.27 5.14 5.14
CA GLN A 169 9.05 5.91 4.82
C GLN A 169 7.76 5.12 5.02
N PRO A 170 7.39 4.86 6.29
CA PRO A 170 6.24 4.03 6.63
C PRO A 170 4.95 4.46 5.92
N SER A 171 4.65 5.76 5.82
CA SER A 171 3.44 6.26 5.17
C SER A 171 3.28 5.87 3.69
N GLN A 172 4.35 5.91 2.90
CA GLN A 172 4.35 5.44 1.51
C GLN A 172 4.18 3.93 1.45
N LEU A 173 4.94 3.21 2.27
CA LEU A 173 4.90 1.77 2.30
C LEU A 173 3.53 1.21 2.70
N VAL A 174 2.78 1.92 3.55
CA VAL A 174 1.38 1.58 3.88
C VAL A 174 0.51 1.62 2.64
N GLU A 175 0.64 2.65 1.81
CA GLU A 175 -0.19 2.82 0.62
C GLU A 175 0.11 1.77 -0.45
N GLU A 176 1.39 1.43 -0.61
CA GLU A 176 1.81 0.32 -1.45
C GLU A 176 1.16 -1.00 -0.99
N GLN A 177 1.09 -1.26 0.33
CA GLN A 177 0.42 -2.45 0.84
C GLN A 177 -1.10 -2.43 0.66
N ARG A 178 -1.76 -1.29 0.83
CA ARG A 178 -3.20 -1.16 0.57
C ARG A 178 -3.53 -1.42 -0.89
N ASN A 179 -2.69 -0.92 -1.80
CA ASN A 179 -2.81 -1.18 -3.23
C ASN A 179 -2.61 -2.66 -3.54
N ALA A 180 -1.57 -3.29 -2.98
CA ALA A 180 -1.34 -4.73 -3.11
C ALA A 180 -2.55 -5.55 -2.63
N ALA A 181 -3.05 -5.27 -1.43
CA ALA A 181 -4.22 -5.96 -0.87
C ALA A 181 -5.47 -5.81 -1.78
N ARG A 182 -5.67 -4.62 -2.38
CA ARG A 182 -6.77 -4.39 -3.33
C ARG A 182 -6.60 -5.25 -4.59
N TRP A 183 -5.40 -5.32 -5.15
CA TRP A 183 -5.13 -6.11 -6.35
C TRP A 183 -5.26 -7.62 -6.12
N PHE A 184 -4.73 -8.13 -5.00
CA PHE A 184 -4.93 -9.53 -4.63
C PHE A 184 -6.41 -9.84 -4.35
N LYS A 185 -7.18 -8.92 -3.76
CA LYS A 185 -8.62 -9.09 -3.58
C LYS A 185 -9.36 -9.13 -4.91
N GLN A 186 -8.96 -8.30 -5.88
CA GLN A 186 -9.51 -8.37 -7.23
C GLN A 186 -9.19 -9.71 -7.91
N LEU A 187 -7.95 -10.20 -7.77
CA LEU A 187 -7.54 -11.48 -8.31
C LEU A 187 -8.29 -12.65 -7.65
N HIS A 188 -8.49 -12.60 -6.33
CA HIS A 188 -9.32 -13.56 -5.59
C HIS A 188 -10.73 -13.64 -6.20
N ASN A 189 -11.38 -12.49 -6.38
CA ASN A 189 -12.72 -12.45 -6.97
C ASN A 189 -12.74 -12.97 -8.41
N GLN A 190 -11.71 -12.67 -9.21
CA GLN A 190 -11.59 -13.21 -10.58
C GLN A 190 -11.50 -14.74 -10.57
N ILE A 191 -10.67 -15.32 -9.72
CA ILE A 191 -10.54 -16.78 -9.59
C ILE A 191 -11.85 -17.40 -9.13
N GLN A 192 -12.51 -16.80 -8.12
CA GLN A 192 -13.80 -17.25 -7.63
C GLN A 192 -14.86 -17.26 -8.73
N THR A 193 -14.96 -16.20 -9.54
CA THR A 193 -15.88 -16.15 -10.68
C THR A 193 -15.56 -17.24 -11.70
N ILE A 194 -14.29 -17.53 -12.00
CA ILE A 194 -13.90 -18.61 -12.92
C ILE A 194 -14.36 -19.98 -12.40
N ILE A 195 -14.22 -20.22 -11.09
CA ILE A 195 -14.66 -21.46 -10.45
C ILE A 195 -16.19 -21.56 -10.48
N GLU A 196 -16.91 -20.49 -10.13
CA GLU A 196 -18.38 -20.45 -10.09
C GLU A 196 -19.01 -20.57 -11.48
N MET A 197 -18.35 -20.08 -12.52
CA MET A 197 -18.80 -20.27 -13.91
C MET A 197 -18.72 -21.73 -14.37
N GLY A 198 -18.01 -22.60 -13.64
CA GLY A 198 -17.99 -24.04 -13.91
C GLY A 198 -17.44 -24.41 -15.27
N ASN A 199 -16.46 -23.69 -15.82
CA ASN A 199 -15.70 -24.13 -16.99
C ASN A 199 -14.22 -23.69 -16.94
N PRO A 200 -13.46 -24.09 -15.89
CA PRO A 200 -12.07 -23.69 -15.76
C PRO A 200 -11.16 -24.47 -16.71
N ALA A 201 -10.28 -23.76 -17.41
CA ALA A 201 -9.28 -24.34 -18.30
C ALA A 201 -7.88 -24.34 -17.67
N THR A 202 -6.98 -25.19 -18.18
CA THR A 202 -5.55 -25.19 -17.79
C THR A 202 -4.86 -23.86 -18.09
N SER A 203 -5.32 -23.13 -19.13
CA SER A 203 -4.88 -21.77 -19.43
C SER A 203 -5.22 -20.78 -18.32
N ASP A 204 -6.39 -20.93 -17.68
CA ASP A 204 -6.83 -20.04 -16.59
C ASP A 204 -5.93 -20.22 -15.37
N VAL A 205 -5.55 -21.47 -15.03
CA VAL A 205 -4.57 -21.74 -13.96
C VAL A 205 -3.24 -21.03 -14.22
N LYS A 206 -2.72 -21.12 -15.46
CA LYS A 206 -1.47 -20.47 -15.84
C LYS A 206 -1.59 -18.95 -15.78
N GLU A 207 -2.68 -18.39 -16.28
CA GLU A 207 -2.92 -16.95 -16.25
C GLU A 207 -3.03 -16.41 -14.82
N MET A 208 -3.79 -17.08 -13.95
CA MET A 208 -3.94 -16.68 -12.55
C MET A 208 -2.61 -16.77 -11.81
N MET A 209 -1.85 -17.85 -12.03
CA MET A 209 -0.50 -17.98 -11.46
C MET A 209 0.44 -16.86 -11.94
N GLU A 210 0.46 -16.54 -13.23
CA GLU A 210 1.27 -15.44 -13.78
C GLU A 210 0.88 -14.09 -13.17
N LYS A 211 -0.42 -13.84 -12.94
CA LYS A 211 -0.91 -12.63 -12.26
C LYS A 211 -0.49 -12.58 -10.79
N VAL A 212 -0.55 -13.69 -10.05
CA VAL A 212 -0.06 -13.76 -8.66
C VAL A 212 1.43 -13.39 -8.62
N LEU A 213 2.24 -14.01 -9.49
CA LEU A 213 3.69 -13.77 -9.51
C LEU A 213 4.03 -12.33 -9.96
N ALA A 214 3.26 -11.76 -10.89
CA ALA A 214 3.41 -10.37 -11.28
C ALA A 214 3.11 -9.41 -10.11
N LEU A 215 2.06 -9.68 -9.34
CA LEU A 215 1.73 -8.90 -8.15
C LEU A 215 2.78 -9.06 -7.04
N ASP A 216 3.25 -10.28 -6.78
CA ASP A 216 4.33 -10.55 -5.81
C ASP A 216 5.62 -9.79 -6.19
N LYS A 217 5.92 -9.69 -7.49
CA LYS A 217 7.08 -8.95 -8.01
C LYS A 217 6.88 -7.43 -7.95
N ALA A 218 5.67 -6.95 -8.24
CA ALA A 218 5.32 -5.53 -8.20
C ALA A 218 5.25 -5.00 -6.76
N TYR A 219 4.87 -5.87 -5.82
CA TYR A 219 4.73 -5.54 -4.41
C TYR A 219 5.55 -6.49 -3.50
N PRO A 220 6.91 -6.46 -3.57
CA PRO A 220 7.74 -7.31 -2.73
C PRO A 220 7.61 -6.93 -1.24
N LEU A 221 7.87 -7.84 -0.30
CA LEU A 221 7.76 -7.55 1.14
C LEU A 221 9.12 -7.35 1.83
N PRO A 222 9.86 -6.25 1.59
CA PRO A 222 11.11 -6.06 2.30
C PRO A 222 10.87 -5.67 3.76
N LEU A 223 11.64 -6.30 4.64
CA LEU A 223 11.67 -6.01 6.07
C LEU A 223 12.47 -4.71 6.38
N LEU A 224 13.47 -4.40 5.55
CA LEU A 224 14.25 -3.14 5.55
C LEU A 224 14.81 -2.89 4.13
N GLY A 225 14.46 -1.77 3.49
CA GLY A 225 15.06 -1.35 2.21
C GLY A 225 14.19 -1.59 0.96
N ALA A 226 14.39 -0.75 -0.06
CA ALA A 226 13.46 -0.33 -1.12
C ALA A 226 12.58 -1.42 -1.78
N MET A 227 11.27 -1.34 -1.51
CA MET A 227 10.22 -2.02 -2.27
C MET A 227 10.02 -1.37 -3.65
N LEU A 228 10.27 -0.07 -3.76
CA LEU A 228 10.44 0.70 -4.98
C LEU A 228 11.49 1.78 -4.69
N LYS A 229 12.17 2.32 -5.71
CA LYS A 229 13.11 3.42 -5.51
C LYS A 229 12.34 4.60 -4.92
N LYS A 230 12.46 4.81 -3.60
CA LYS A 230 11.79 5.88 -2.81
C LYS A 230 11.76 7.23 -3.54
N PHE A 231 12.88 7.53 -4.19
CA PHE A 231 13.11 8.76 -4.91
C PHE A 231 13.51 8.45 -6.35
N PRO A 232 12.55 8.12 -7.24
CA PRO A 232 12.89 7.88 -8.62
C PRO A 232 13.37 9.18 -9.26
N GLY A 233 14.10 9.06 -10.37
CA GLY A 233 14.55 10.22 -11.15
C GLY A 233 13.34 10.94 -11.75
N ASN A 234 12.43 10.15 -12.33
CA ASN A 234 11.17 10.59 -12.91
C ASN A 234 10.01 9.82 -12.27
N VAL A 235 8.83 10.44 -12.22
CA VAL A 235 7.62 9.75 -11.77
C VAL A 235 7.08 8.93 -12.92
N GLU A 236 6.99 7.63 -12.73
CA GLU A 236 6.44 6.69 -13.71
C GLU A 236 5.18 6.04 -13.16
N PRO A 237 4.21 5.71 -14.04
CA PRO A 237 3.03 4.95 -13.66
C PRO A 237 3.38 3.67 -12.89
N ALA A 238 2.54 3.27 -11.93
CA ALA A 238 2.67 1.97 -11.31
C ALA A 238 2.23 0.87 -12.28
N VAL A 239 3.09 -0.13 -12.50
CA VAL A 239 2.81 -1.29 -13.36
C VAL A 239 2.85 -2.54 -12.49
N TRP A 240 1.72 -3.24 -12.41
CA TRP A 240 1.53 -4.44 -11.57
C TRP A 240 0.94 -5.63 -12.33
N TRP A 241 0.69 -5.47 -13.63
CA TRP A 241 0.14 -6.51 -14.49
C TRP A 241 1.26 -7.19 -15.28
N PRO A 242 1.10 -8.48 -15.63
CA PRO A 242 2.01 -9.14 -16.56
C PRO A 242 1.89 -8.51 -17.94
N GLU A 243 2.97 -8.57 -18.71
CA GLU A 243 2.96 -8.14 -20.11
C GLU A 243 1.81 -8.85 -20.85
N GLN A 244 0.91 -8.07 -21.44
CA GLN A 244 -0.36 -8.55 -21.94
C GLN A 244 -0.13 -9.44 -23.17
N ARG A 245 -0.02 -10.76 -22.93
CA ARG A 245 0.06 -11.74 -24.01
C ARG A 245 -1.20 -11.64 -24.85
N ARG A 246 -1.05 -11.79 -26.18
CA ARG A 246 -2.21 -11.88 -27.09
C ARG A 246 -3.16 -12.94 -26.55
N ARG A 247 -4.39 -12.52 -26.20
CA ARG A 247 -5.42 -13.42 -25.66
C ARG A 247 -5.56 -14.61 -26.60
N GLN A 248 -5.60 -15.83 -26.06
CA GLN A 248 -5.93 -16.98 -26.90
C GLN A 248 -7.39 -16.84 -27.34
N ALA A 249 -7.68 -17.14 -28.60
CA ALA A 249 -9.06 -17.18 -29.08
C ALA A 249 -9.79 -18.22 -28.22
N LYS A 250 -10.73 -17.78 -27.37
CA LYS A 250 -11.66 -18.71 -26.73
C LYS A 250 -12.57 -19.17 -27.85
N GLY A 251 -12.41 -20.42 -28.28
CA GLY A 251 -13.28 -21.06 -29.26
C GLY A 251 -14.70 -21.15 -28.70
N LEU A 252 -15.44 -20.06 -28.78
CA LEU A 252 -16.88 -20.04 -28.68
C LEU A 252 -17.41 -20.50 -30.02
N ASP A 253 -18.14 -21.60 -29.95
CA ASP A 253 -18.64 -22.38 -31.08
C ASP A 253 -19.30 -21.50 -32.15
N GLY A 254 -18.77 -21.58 -33.37
CA GLY A 254 -19.54 -21.56 -34.61
C GLY A 254 -20.20 -20.27 -35.09
N THR A 255 -20.24 -19.16 -34.33
CA THR A 255 -20.88 -17.94 -34.82
C THR A 255 -19.83 -16.93 -35.30
N LYS A 256 -19.45 -17.04 -36.58
CA LYS A 256 -18.80 -15.93 -37.32
C LYS A 256 -19.77 -14.75 -37.37
N GLY A 257 -19.85 -14.00 -36.28
CA GLY A 257 -20.85 -12.96 -36.08
C GLY A 257 -20.29 -11.92 -35.13
N TRP A 258 -19.99 -10.75 -35.68
CA TRP A 258 -19.86 -9.46 -35.01
C TRP A 258 -19.72 -9.48 -33.46
N ASN A 259 -18.50 -9.23 -32.95
CA ASN A 259 -18.20 -9.17 -31.50
C ASN A 259 -18.54 -7.80 -30.85
N GLY A 260 -19.63 -7.15 -31.24
CA GLY A 260 -20.09 -5.85 -30.70
C GLY A 260 -19.24 -4.62 -31.08
N TRP A 261 -18.01 -4.80 -31.59
CA TRP A 261 -17.18 -3.71 -32.10
C TRP A 261 -17.70 -3.15 -33.42
N ASN A 262 -17.69 -1.83 -33.56
CA ASN A 262 -17.97 -1.12 -34.81
C ASN A 262 -17.03 0.10 -34.92
N GLY A 263 -16.91 0.68 -36.12
CA GLY A 263 -15.98 1.80 -36.35
C GLY A 263 -16.28 3.03 -35.50
N LYS A 264 -17.54 3.25 -35.10
CA LYS A 264 -17.91 4.33 -34.18
C LYS A 264 -17.34 4.08 -32.78
N LEU A 265 -17.50 2.87 -32.24
CA LEU A 265 -16.98 2.49 -30.93
C LEU A 265 -15.44 2.54 -30.91
N GLU A 266 -14.79 2.12 -31.99
CA GLU A 266 -13.33 2.21 -32.11
C GLU A 266 -12.83 3.65 -32.04
N GLU A 267 -13.51 4.57 -32.74
CA GLU A 267 -13.17 5.99 -32.72
C GLU A 267 -13.48 6.61 -31.35
N GLU A 268 -14.62 6.28 -30.75
CA GLU A 268 -14.96 6.73 -29.40
C GLU A 268 -13.89 6.31 -28.38
N MET A 269 -13.43 5.06 -28.46
CA MET A 269 -12.36 4.54 -27.60
C MET A 269 -11.01 5.23 -27.83
N ARG A 270 -10.68 5.57 -29.08
CA ARG A 270 -9.47 6.34 -29.41
C ARG A 270 -9.51 7.76 -28.84
N GLU A 271 -10.66 8.42 -28.95
CA GLU A 271 -10.88 9.74 -28.35
C GLU A 271 -10.75 9.68 -26.82
N ILE A 272 -11.34 8.66 -26.18
CA ILE A 272 -11.23 8.46 -24.73
C ILE A 272 -9.76 8.28 -24.30
N ILE A 273 -8.97 7.48 -25.02
CA ILE A 273 -7.52 7.37 -24.76
C ILE A 273 -6.84 8.75 -24.86
N GLY A 274 -7.20 9.54 -25.88
CA GLY A 274 -6.67 10.89 -26.07
C GLY A 274 -6.88 11.77 -24.84
N VAL A 275 -8.10 11.77 -24.28
CA VAL A 275 -8.44 12.52 -23.06
C VAL A 275 -7.67 11.97 -21.85
N ILE A 276 -7.65 10.65 -21.65
CA ILE A 276 -6.96 9.99 -20.53
C ILE A 276 -5.47 10.37 -20.51
N ARG A 277 -4.80 10.28 -21.66
CA ARG A 277 -3.37 10.61 -21.79
C ARG A 277 -3.08 12.07 -21.48
N LYS A 278 -3.84 12.98 -22.10
CA LYS A 278 -3.58 14.43 -22.07
C LYS A 278 -3.99 15.07 -20.74
N LYS A 279 -5.04 14.57 -20.09
CA LYS A 279 -5.61 15.16 -18.87
C LYS A 279 -5.29 14.28 -17.66
N ASP A 280 -5.97 13.15 -17.51
CA ASP A 280 -5.91 12.34 -16.30
C ASP A 280 -4.47 11.86 -15.97
N LYS A 281 -3.86 11.08 -16.86
CA LYS A 281 -2.52 10.50 -16.65
C LYS A 281 -1.46 11.59 -16.49
N ALA A 282 -1.43 12.57 -17.39
CA ALA A 282 -0.46 13.66 -17.35
C ALA A 282 -0.57 14.50 -16.06
N ASP A 283 -1.78 14.81 -15.60
CA ASP A 283 -1.98 15.56 -14.37
C ASP A 283 -1.54 14.78 -13.13
N TYR A 284 -1.85 13.48 -13.06
CA TYR A 284 -1.39 12.64 -11.95
C TYR A 284 0.14 12.52 -11.92
N LEU A 285 0.80 12.38 -13.07
CA LEU A 285 2.26 12.37 -13.13
C LEU A 285 2.86 13.73 -12.72
N ARG A 286 2.23 14.84 -13.13
CA ARG A 286 2.63 16.20 -12.75
C ARG A 286 2.49 16.42 -11.24
N LEU A 287 1.37 16.03 -10.64
CA LEU A 287 1.12 16.12 -9.21
C LEU A 287 2.06 15.19 -8.43
N GLY A 288 2.25 13.96 -8.91
CA GLY A 288 3.25 13.03 -8.39
C GLY A 288 4.65 13.63 -8.38
N GLY A 289 5.05 14.33 -9.45
CA GLY A 289 6.34 15.02 -9.53
C GLY A 289 6.50 16.13 -8.50
N LYS A 290 5.43 16.90 -8.22
CA LYS A 290 5.42 17.92 -7.17
C LYS A 290 5.50 17.29 -5.77
N ALA A 291 4.69 16.26 -5.50
CA ALA A 291 4.70 15.54 -4.23
C ALA A 291 6.07 14.89 -3.97
N LEU A 292 6.68 14.31 -5.00
CA LEU A 292 8.02 13.72 -4.92
C LEU A 292 9.09 14.76 -4.56
N LYS A 293 9.07 15.95 -5.17
CA LYS A 293 10.00 17.04 -4.85
C LYS A 293 9.82 17.53 -3.41
N LEU A 294 8.58 17.70 -2.97
CA LEU A 294 8.27 18.07 -1.59
C LEU A 294 8.77 17.02 -0.60
N ASN A 295 8.49 15.74 -0.87
CA ASN A 295 8.94 14.63 -0.04
C ASN A 295 10.49 14.57 0.06
N LYS A 296 11.20 14.75 -1.07
CA LYS A 296 12.67 14.85 -1.07
C LYS A 296 13.17 16.01 -0.21
N PHE A 297 12.56 17.18 -0.34
CA PHE A 297 12.93 18.36 0.41
C PHE A 297 12.76 18.16 1.93
N LEU A 298 11.60 17.64 2.35
CA LEU A 298 11.33 17.38 3.77
C LEU A 298 12.24 16.29 4.33
N ALA A 299 12.45 15.21 3.57
CA ALA A 299 13.29 14.09 3.98
C ALA A 299 14.76 14.47 4.22
N ILE A 300 15.25 15.53 3.56
CA ILE A 300 16.58 16.11 3.77
C ILE A 300 16.53 17.18 4.88
N GLY A 301 15.49 18.01 4.87
CA GLY A 301 15.32 19.12 5.81
C GLY A 301 15.22 18.66 7.26
N GLY A 302 14.48 17.59 7.56
CA GLY A 302 14.29 17.08 8.93
C GLY A 302 15.62 16.74 9.63
N PRO A 303 16.46 15.84 9.07
CA PRO A 303 17.78 15.52 9.63
C PRO A 303 18.72 16.72 9.71
N VAL A 304 18.72 17.60 8.71
CA VAL A 304 19.60 18.78 8.70
C VAL A 304 19.22 19.74 9.84
N LEU A 305 17.93 20.04 10.00
CA LEU A 305 17.45 20.94 11.05
C LEU A 305 17.67 20.37 12.45
N THR A 306 17.41 19.08 12.65
CA THR A 306 17.69 18.41 13.94
C THR A 306 19.18 18.34 14.26
N GLY A 307 20.04 18.09 13.25
CA GLY A 307 21.49 18.13 13.42
C GLY A 307 22.01 19.53 13.78
N LEU A 308 21.49 20.57 13.13
CA LEU A 308 21.78 21.97 13.48
C LEU A 308 21.30 22.31 14.90
N ALA A 309 20.13 21.82 15.29
CA ALA A 309 19.61 22.00 16.64
C ALA A 309 20.51 21.33 17.70
N ALA A 310 21.05 20.15 17.39
CA ALA A 310 22.03 19.47 18.25
C ALA A 310 23.31 20.30 18.45
N LEU A 311 23.84 20.88 17.37
CA LEU A 311 24.99 21.78 17.45
C LEU A 311 24.66 23.04 18.28
N GLY A 312 23.52 23.67 18.01
CA GLY A 312 23.04 24.83 18.77
C GLY A 312 22.96 24.52 20.27
N SER A 313 22.32 23.39 20.63
CA SER A 313 22.22 22.89 22.01
C SER A 313 23.59 22.68 22.68
N ALA A 314 24.52 22.02 21.99
CA ALA A 314 25.87 21.76 22.51
C ALA A 314 26.64 23.06 22.82
N PHE A 315 26.46 24.08 21.99
CA PHE A 315 27.15 25.36 22.10
C PHE A 315 26.39 26.43 22.91
N VAL A 316 25.20 26.13 23.44
CA VAL A 316 24.49 27.06 24.35
C VAL A 316 25.42 27.50 25.47
N ARG A 317 25.50 28.82 25.67
CA ARG A 317 26.33 29.45 26.72
C ARG A 317 27.84 29.21 26.57
N SER A 318 28.32 28.84 25.39
CA SER A 318 29.75 28.82 25.09
C SER A 318 30.27 30.27 24.94
N PRO A 319 31.41 30.62 25.56
CA PRO A 319 31.93 32.00 25.58
C PRO A 319 32.16 32.60 24.19
N ASN A 320 32.40 31.76 23.17
CA ASN A 320 32.66 32.19 21.80
C ASN A 320 31.44 32.09 20.86
N HIS A 321 30.29 31.57 21.31
CA HIS A 321 29.16 31.19 20.44
C HIS A 321 27.82 31.88 20.79
N GLY A 322 27.84 32.89 21.66
CA GLY A 322 26.80 33.93 21.80
C GLY A 322 25.32 33.48 21.87
N SER A 323 24.42 34.41 21.49
CA SER A 323 22.95 34.25 21.47
C SER A 323 22.46 33.37 20.29
N TRP A 324 23.23 33.28 19.21
CA TRP A 324 22.83 32.56 18.00
C TRP A 324 22.75 31.03 18.22
N ALA A 325 23.59 30.44 19.07
CA ALA A 325 23.52 29.02 19.40
C ALA A 325 22.21 28.63 20.11
N VAL A 326 21.69 29.53 20.96
CA VAL A 326 20.39 29.35 21.65
C VAL A 326 19.26 29.39 20.63
N VAL A 327 19.27 30.40 19.74
CA VAL A 327 18.29 30.52 18.66
C VAL A 327 18.34 29.28 17.77
N LEU A 328 19.53 28.83 17.38
CA LEU A 328 19.71 27.66 16.52
C LEU A 328 19.16 26.40 17.19
N GLY A 329 19.49 26.14 18.45
CA GLY A 329 18.99 24.98 19.18
C GLY A 329 17.46 24.96 19.27
N ILE A 330 16.85 26.08 19.67
CA ILE A 330 15.40 26.15 19.88
C ILE A 330 14.63 26.22 18.55
N VAL A 331 15.00 27.14 17.67
CA VAL A 331 14.25 27.42 16.43
C VAL A 331 14.44 26.31 15.41
N ALA A 332 15.68 25.82 15.21
CA ALA A 332 15.89 24.70 14.28
C ALA A 332 15.22 23.42 14.81
N GLY A 333 15.24 23.19 16.12
CA GLY A 333 14.53 22.07 16.75
C GLY A 333 13.01 22.16 16.56
N ALA A 334 12.41 23.32 16.84
CA ALA A 334 10.98 23.53 16.62
C ALA A 334 10.60 23.35 15.14
N LEU A 335 11.37 23.94 14.22
CA LEU A 335 11.14 23.81 12.78
C LEU A 335 11.31 22.36 12.30
N ALA A 336 12.27 21.61 12.86
CA ALA A 336 12.45 20.21 12.54
C ALA A 336 11.22 19.37 12.92
N SER A 337 10.56 19.66 14.05
CA SER A 337 9.32 18.99 14.42
C SER A 337 8.17 19.35 13.46
N VAL A 338 8.10 20.60 12.99
CA VAL A 338 7.14 21.01 11.95
C VAL A 338 7.38 20.24 10.65
N VAL A 339 8.64 20.18 10.18
CA VAL A 339 9.02 19.45 8.96
C VAL A 339 8.68 17.96 9.08
N ASN A 340 9.01 17.33 10.21
CA ASN A 340 8.69 15.92 10.49
C ASN A 340 7.16 15.68 10.50
N THR A 341 6.38 16.63 11.02
CA THR A 341 4.91 16.58 11.01
C THR A 341 4.34 16.72 9.61
N PHE A 342 4.87 17.63 8.78
CA PHE A 342 4.45 17.73 7.38
C PHE A 342 4.80 16.46 6.60
N GLU A 343 6.02 15.94 6.73
CA GLU A 343 6.47 14.74 5.99
C GLU A 343 5.65 13.50 6.36
N HIS A 344 5.61 13.15 7.64
CA HIS A 344 5.07 11.88 8.11
C HIS A 344 3.62 11.99 8.60
N GLY A 345 3.23 13.12 9.19
CA GLY A 345 1.86 13.39 9.63
C GLY A 345 0.95 13.85 8.48
N GLY A 346 1.46 14.67 7.56
CA GLY A 346 0.80 15.00 6.30
C GLY A 346 0.82 13.87 5.28
N GLN A 347 1.51 12.76 5.59
CA GLN A 347 1.59 11.56 4.76
C GLN A 347 1.98 11.85 3.30
N VAL A 348 2.95 12.74 3.08
CA VAL A 348 3.36 13.18 1.73
C VAL A 348 3.82 11.99 0.88
N GLY A 349 4.42 10.99 1.52
CA GLY A 349 4.76 9.71 0.91
C GLY A 349 3.57 8.93 0.36
N MET A 350 2.49 8.82 1.15
CA MET A 350 1.23 8.18 0.74
C MET A 350 0.62 8.94 -0.45
N VAL A 351 0.63 10.28 -0.40
CA VAL A 351 0.11 11.12 -1.48
C VAL A 351 0.89 10.92 -2.78
N PHE A 352 2.21 10.81 -2.70
CA PHE A 352 3.05 10.49 -3.86
C PHE A 352 2.66 9.15 -4.49
N GLU A 353 2.55 8.09 -3.70
CA GLU A 353 2.15 6.77 -4.21
C GLU A 353 0.70 6.71 -4.71
N MET A 354 -0.21 7.48 -4.10
CA MET A 354 -1.57 7.63 -4.60
C MET A 354 -1.57 8.18 -6.04
N TYR A 355 -0.83 9.27 -6.30
CA TYR A 355 -0.72 9.82 -7.64
C TYR A 355 -0.05 8.85 -8.62
N ARG A 356 1.00 8.16 -8.18
CA ARG A 356 1.71 7.15 -8.98
C ARG A 356 0.80 5.96 -9.33
N SER A 357 0.00 5.50 -8.37
CA SER A 357 -0.96 4.42 -8.55
C SER A 357 -2.10 4.81 -9.48
N ASN A 358 -2.62 6.04 -9.37
CA ASN A 358 -3.66 6.54 -10.27
C ASN A 358 -3.15 6.68 -11.71
N ALA A 359 -1.93 7.19 -11.90
CA ALA A 359 -1.30 7.19 -13.22
C ALA A 359 -1.15 5.76 -13.79
N GLY A 360 -0.79 4.79 -12.94
CA GLY A 360 -0.77 3.37 -13.30
C GLY A 360 -2.12 2.81 -13.72
N PHE A 361 -3.19 3.22 -13.05
CA PHE A 361 -4.56 2.80 -13.40
C PHE A 361 -4.96 3.29 -14.79
N PHE A 362 -4.65 4.54 -15.12
CA PHE A 362 -4.90 5.09 -16.44
C PHE A 362 -4.02 4.44 -17.52
N GLU A 363 -2.77 4.10 -17.17
CA GLU A 363 -1.88 3.36 -18.08
C GLU A 363 -2.43 1.97 -18.41
N LEU A 364 -2.89 1.22 -17.41
CA LEU A 364 -3.53 -0.07 -17.63
C LEU A 364 -4.78 0.05 -18.51
N MET A 365 -5.57 1.10 -18.31
CA MET A 365 -6.77 1.35 -19.13
C MET A 365 -6.40 1.68 -20.57
N GLU A 366 -5.40 2.52 -20.78
CA GLU A 366 -4.83 2.88 -22.09
C GLU A 366 -4.35 1.62 -22.83
N GLU A 367 -3.47 0.83 -22.21
CA GLU A 367 -2.97 -0.43 -22.77
C GLU A 367 -4.10 -1.43 -23.07
N SER A 368 -5.11 -1.49 -22.19
CA SER A 368 -6.28 -2.36 -22.40
C SER A 368 -7.14 -1.90 -23.58
N ILE A 369 -7.30 -0.59 -23.82
CA ILE A 369 -8.05 -0.09 -24.96
C ILE A 369 -7.23 -0.30 -26.24
N GLU A 370 -5.95 0.07 -26.24
CA GLU A 370 -5.08 -0.07 -27.41
C GLU A 370 -4.92 -1.52 -27.86
N SER A 371 -4.74 -2.45 -26.91
CA SER A 371 -4.65 -3.88 -27.24
C SER A 371 -5.92 -4.41 -27.92
N ASN A 372 -7.11 -3.92 -27.55
CA ASN A 372 -8.36 -4.28 -28.23
C ASN A 372 -8.49 -3.59 -29.61
N LEU A 373 -8.03 -2.35 -29.76
CA LEU A 373 -8.06 -1.64 -31.04
C LEU A 373 -7.09 -2.24 -32.07
N ILE A 374 -5.91 -2.69 -31.65
CA ILE A 374 -4.86 -3.25 -32.52
C ILE A 374 -5.16 -4.70 -32.93
N GLU A 375 -5.80 -5.49 -32.06
CA GLU A 375 -6.13 -6.89 -32.35
C GLU A 375 -7.04 -6.96 -33.58
N LYS A 376 -6.64 -7.69 -34.63
CA LYS A 376 -7.43 -7.77 -35.88
C LYS A 376 -8.47 -8.88 -35.82
N ASP A 377 -8.24 -9.86 -34.97
CA ASP A 377 -9.12 -11.00 -34.79
C ASP A 377 -10.25 -10.66 -33.81
N MET A 378 -11.47 -10.54 -34.33
CA MET A 378 -12.65 -10.19 -33.54
C MET A 378 -12.93 -11.21 -32.43
N GLU A 379 -12.55 -12.48 -32.60
CA GLU A 379 -12.74 -13.53 -31.59
C GLU A 379 -11.73 -13.43 -30.43
N ARG A 380 -10.65 -12.66 -30.62
CA ARG A 380 -9.62 -12.42 -29.60
C ARG A 380 -9.84 -11.12 -28.84
N ARG A 381 -10.66 -10.21 -29.37
CA ARG A 381 -11.09 -8.98 -28.69
C ARG A 381 -12.04 -9.30 -27.55
N GLU A 382 -11.99 -8.47 -26.51
CA GLU A 382 -13.11 -8.41 -25.55
C GLU A 382 -14.38 -8.03 -26.31
N ASN A 383 -15.55 -8.50 -25.88
CA ASN A 383 -16.79 -8.08 -26.51
C ASN A 383 -16.96 -6.55 -26.39
N GLY A 384 -17.26 -5.88 -27.51
CA GLY A 384 -17.26 -4.42 -27.59
C GLY A 384 -18.23 -3.75 -26.61
N GLU A 385 -19.44 -4.28 -26.45
CA GLU A 385 -20.44 -3.72 -25.53
C GLU A 385 -20.04 -3.91 -24.06
N LEU A 386 -19.54 -5.11 -23.72
CA LEU A 386 -19.02 -5.38 -22.38
C LEU A 386 -17.79 -4.53 -22.07
N PHE A 387 -16.93 -4.32 -23.07
CA PHE A 387 -15.73 -3.51 -22.94
C PHE A 387 -16.07 -2.04 -22.73
N GLU A 388 -17.00 -1.49 -23.52
CA GLU A 388 -17.51 -0.13 -23.35
C GLU A 388 -18.09 0.07 -21.94
N MET A 389 -18.91 -0.88 -21.47
CA MET A 389 -19.48 -0.84 -20.12
C MET A 389 -18.40 -0.85 -19.05
N LYS A 390 -17.36 -1.69 -19.20
CA LYS A 390 -16.24 -1.76 -18.25
C LYS A 390 -15.45 -0.45 -18.20
N VAL A 391 -15.11 0.13 -19.34
CA VAL A 391 -14.42 1.44 -19.41
C VAL A 391 -15.28 2.54 -18.79
N ALA A 392 -16.58 2.57 -19.10
CA ALA A 392 -17.51 3.55 -18.53
C ALA A 392 -17.55 3.46 -16.99
N LEU A 393 -17.71 2.25 -16.44
CA LEU A 393 -17.74 2.01 -15.00
C LEU A 393 -16.40 2.35 -14.34
N GLN A 394 -15.29 1.99 -14.96
CA GLN A 394 -13.95 2.31 -14.46
C GLN A 394 -13.65 3.81 -14.47
N LEU A 395 -14.30 4.60 -15.34
CA LEU A 395 -14.22 6.06 -15.36
C LEU A 395 -15.33 6.73 -14.52
N GLY A 396 -16.22 5.96 -13.89
CA GLY A 396 -17.34 6.49 -13.11
C GLY A 396 -18.40 7.20 -13.95
N ARG A 397 -18.62 6.74 -15.19
CA ARG A 397 -19.56 7.31 -16.15
C ARG A 397 -20.63 6.31 -16.53
N SER A 398 -21.81 6.82 -16.90
CA SER A 398 -22.76 6.03 -17.69
C SER A 398 -22.25 5.87 -19.13
N LEU A 399 -22.78 4.88 -19.85
CA LEU A 399 -22.48 4.69 -21.29
C LEU A 399 -22.72 5.97 -22.10
N SER A 400 -23.87 6.62 -21.89
CA SER A 400 -24.17 7.90 -22.56
C SER A 400 -23.14 8.98 -22.27
N GLN A 401 -22.73 9.14 -21.01
CA GLN A 401 -21.74 10.14 -20.61
C GLN A 401 -20.33 9.85 -21.12
N LEU A 402 -20.02 8.58 -21.43
CA LEU A 402 -18.78 8.17 -22.05
C LEU A 402 -18.78 8.52 -23.55
N ARG A 403 -19.88 8.23 -24.26
CA ARG A 403 -20.06 8.62 -25.68
C ARG A 403 -20.09 10.14 -25.87
N ASP A 404 -20.76 10.85 -24.97
CA ASP A 404 -20.78 12.32 -24.97
C ASP A 404 -19.37 12.89 -24.76
N LEU A 405 -18.55 12.25 -23.92
CA LEU A 405 -17.16 12.66 -23.71
C LEU A 405 -16.37 12.50 -25.01
N ALA A 406 -16.44 11.33 -25.65
CA ALA A 406 -15.75 11.07 -26.91
C ALA A 406 -16.17 12.06 -28.01
N THR A 407 -17.48 12.30 -28.15
CA THR A 407 -18.01 13.28 -29.11
C THR A 407 -17.50 14.70 -28.80
N SER A 408 -17.50 15.10 -27.53
CA SER A 408 -17.00 16.42 -27.12
C SER A 408 -15.50 16.58 -27.30
N SER A 409 -14.72 15.49 -27.21
CA SER A 409 -13.28 15.48 -27.49
C SER A 409 -13.03 15.69 -28.98
N SER A 410 -13.75 14.96 -29.83
CA SER A 410 -13.62 15.04 -31.29
C SER A 410 -14.00 16.41 -31.86
N CYS A 411 -14.96 17.12 -31.26
CA CYS A 411 -15.44 18.42 -31.74
C CYS A 411 -14.66 19.64 -31.24
N LYS A 412 -13.80 19.50 -30.21
CA LYS A 412 -13.06 20.61 -29.61
C LYS A 412 -11.62 20.63 -30.07
N GLU A 413 -11.07 21.83 -30.27
CA GLU A 413 -9.62 21.97 -30.47
C GLU A 413 -8.86 21.45 -29.23
N GLU A 414 -7.67 20.90 -29.44
CA GLU A 414 -6.91 20.14 -28.42
C GLU A 414 -6.67 20.91 -27.10
N GLU A 415 -6.72 22.24 -27.11
CA GLU A 415 -6.55 23.09 -25.93
C GLU A 415 -7.84 23.30 -25.11
N GLU A 416 -9.03 23.08 -25.69
CA GLU A 416 -10.35 23.35 -25.05
C GLU A 416 -10.99 22.15 -24.33
N ILE A 417 -10.32 21.00 -24.29
CA ILE A 417 -10.80 19.82 -23.55
C ILE A 417 -10.60 20.06 -22.05
N GLU A 418 -11.53 20.78 -21.43
CA GLU A 418 -11.45 21.13 -20.00
C GLU A 418 -11.82 19.94 -19.08
N LYS A 419 -12.43 18.89 -19.64
CA LYS A 419 -13.07 17.81 -18.88
C LYS A 419 -12.16 16.57 -18.79
N PHE A 420 -11.88 16.12 -17.57
CA PHE A 420 -11.23 14.84 -17.29
C PHE A 420 -12.04 13.66 -17.81
N ALA A 421 -11.36 12.58 -18.21
CA ALA A 421 -12.03 11.34 -18.58
C ALA A 421 -12.67 10.69 -17.35
N SER A 422 -11.94 10.62 -16.23
CA SER A 422 -12.47 10.12 -14.97
C SER A 422 -13.45 11.10 -14.33
N LYS A 423 -14.49 10.56 -13.69
CA LYS A 423 -15.33 11.26 -12.70
C LYS A 423 -15.13 10.76 -11.27
N LEU A 424 -14.31 9.72 -11.10
CA LEU A 424 -14.12 9.05 -9.81
C LEU A 424 -13.12 9.77 -8.91
N PHE A 425 -12.20 10.54 -9.50
CA PHE A 425 -11.05 11.12 -8.81
C PHE A 425 -10.88 12.59 -9.13
#